data_AF-A0A497F7Y9-F1
#
_entry.id   AF-A0A497F7Y9-F1
#
_cell.length_a   1.000
_cell.length_b   1.000
_cell.length_c   1.000
_cell.angle_alpha   90.00
_cell.angle_beta   90.00
_cell.angle_gamma   90.00
#
_symmetry.space_group_name_H-M   'P 1'
#
loop_
_entity.id
_entity.type
_entity.pdbx_description
1 polymer ?
#
loop_
_entity_poly.entity_id
_entity_poly.type
_entity_poly.pdbx_seq_one_letter_code
_entity_poly.pdbx_strand_id
1 'polypeptide(L)'
;MIRSVRKRYKIDLRLKLYVEPKYDGSNVRIWQGKAHTRSGLPITEEDVRTRYFALGLKKSMTLSEWRAIKELSRRYIVVIELGGWANSPAGYPKPWTGEWDYVVIAIIDPTKKRFLPSPEVRELALQHGLKVVDYRTYDAEYVVKNWKEILTTQYKDFEGFVAKLFLTEEEYRYVAHVKTCRTLHEYRIVFGKYKHEYLEIKPDELPPSEILGAINKAHMEYGDIIIRNFERALEIVTTYVMREAIKHNKKAPDMNTITNYLKKYIVQHGGRLPWWKR
;
A
#
# COMPACT_ATOMS: atom_id res chain seq x y z
N MET A 1 -11.29 13.03 -5.97
CA MET A 1 -10.88 12.09 -7.03
C MET A 1 -12.08 11.55 -7.84
N ILE A 2 -13.13 10.97 -7.24
CA ILE A 2 -14.28 10.48 -8.04
C ILE A 2 -15.34 11.56 -8.34
N ARG A 3 -15.53 12.58 -7.47
CA ARG A 3 -16.37 13.75 -7.79
C ARG A 3 -15.89 14.52 -9.03
N SER A 4 -14.58 14.56 -9.29
CA SER A 4 -14.01 15.16 -10.52
C SER A 4 -14.15 14.25 -11.75
N VAL A 5 -14.35 12.95 -11.54
CA VAL A 5 -14.67 11.98 -12.61
C VAL A 5 -16.12 12.14 -13.04
N ARG A 6 -17.06 12.33 -12.08
CA ARG A 6 -18.50 12.50 -12.31
C ARG A 6 -18.86 13.67 -13.24
N LYS A 7 -18.14 14.79 -13.18
CA LYS A 7 -18.41 15.98 -14.01
C LYS A 7 -17.81 15.91 -15.42
N ARG A 8 -16.84 15.03 -15.67
CA ARG A 8 -16.09 15.01 -16.93
C ARG A 8 -16.32 13.75 -17.77
N TYR A 9 -16.64 12.62 -17.16
CA TYR A 9 -16.63 11.33 -17.85
C TYR A 9 -17.89 10.58 -17.45
N LYS A 10 -18.79 10.33 -18.42
CA LYS A 10 -20.04 9.59 -18.28
C LYS A 10 -19.78 8.11 -17.91
N ILE A 11 -19.02 7.84 -16.85
CA ILE A 11 -18.84 6.50 -16.31
C ILE A 11 -20.18 6.11 -15.69
N ASP A 12 -20.71 4.98 -16.13
CA ASP A 12 -21.91 4.41 -15.55
C ASP A 12 -21.65 4.11 -14.07
N LEU A 13 -22.30 4.86 -13.18
CA LEU A 13 -22.13 4.68 -11.74
C LEU A 13 -22.89 3.44 -11.21
N ARG A 14 -23.59 2.70 -12.09
CA ARG A 14 -24.15 1.36 -11.84
C ARG A 14 -23.09 0.26 -11.86
N LEU A 15 -21.84 0.58 -12.22
CA LEU A 15 -20.74 -0.39 -12.16
C LEU A 15 -20.48 -0.84 -10.72
N LYS A 16 -20.24 -2.15 -10.56
CA LYS A 16 -19.91 -2.75 -9.27
C LYS A 16 -18.42 -2.59 -8.97
N LEU A 17 -18.11 -2.13 -7.76
CA LEU A 17 -16.77 -2.04 -7.21
C LEU A 17 -16.54 -3.16 -6.20
N TYR A 18 -15.34 -3.73 -6.23
CA TYR A 18 -14.84 -4.59 -5.17
C TYR A 18 -14.09 -3.72 -4.17
N VAL A 19 -14.61 -3.63 -2.96
CA VAL A 19 -14.05 -2.83 -1.87
C VAL A 19 -13.36 -3.77 -0.90
N GLU A 20 -12.06 -3.56 -0.74
CA GLU A 20 -11.17 -4.38 0.07
C GLU A 20 -10.54 -3.53 1.19
N PRO A 21 -10.26 -4.10 2.38
CA PRO A 21 -9.50 -3.40 3.39
C PRO A 21 -8.10 -3.06 2.88
N LYS A 22 -7.66 -1.83 3.16
CA LYS A 22 -6.30 -1.39 2.91
C LYS A 22 -5.45 -1.68 4.14
N TYR A 23 -4.73 -2.79 4.10
CA TYR A 23 -3.71 -3.12 5.09
C TYR A 23 -2.58 -2.10 5.09
N ASP A 24 -2.01 -1.87 6.27
CA ASP A 24 -0.86 -1.00 6.52
C ASP A 24 0.39 -1.86 6.62
N GLY A 25 1.12 -1.97 5.52
CA GLY A 25 2.34 -2.73 5.45
C GLY A 25 3.17 -2.32 4.26
N SER A 26 3.85 -3.30 3.67
CA SER A 26 4.67 -3.09 2.50
C SER A 26 4.35 -4.08 1.40
N ASN A 27 4.12 -3.52 0.21
CA ASN A 27 3.82 -4.30 -0.98
C ASN A 27 5.04 -5.15 -1.42
N VAL A 28 4.82 -6.45 -1.57
CA VAL A 28 5.80 -7.41 -2.09
C VAL A 28 5.20 -8.13 -3.29
N ARG A 29 6.00 -8.29 -4.36
CA ARG A 29 5.61 -9.00 -5.57
C ARG A 29 6.44 -10.27 -5.70
N ILE A 30 5.78 -11.38 -5.96
CA ILE A 30 6.43 -12.69 -6.09
C ILE A 30 6.17 -13.21 -7.49
N TRP A 31 7.25 -13.42 -8.23
CA TRP A 31 7.22 -13.85 -9.63
C TRP A 31 8.30 -14.90 -9.84
N GLN A 32 7.95 -16.03 -10.47
CA GLN A 32 8.86 -17.16 -10.71
C GLN A 32 9.61 -17.58 -9.44
N GLY A 33 8.91 -17.60 -8.30
CA GLY A 33 9.45 -17.96 -7.00
C GLY A 33 10.41 -16.96 -6.37
N LYS A 34 10.55 -15.75 -6.93
CA LYS A 34 11.41 -14.67 -6.42
C LYS A 34 10.59 -13.51 -5.90
N ALA A 35 10.86 -13.09 -4.66
CA ALA A 35 10.20 -11.95 -4.03
C ALA A 35 10.94 -10.65 -4.34
N HIS A 36 10.18 -9.60 -4.62
CA HIS A 36 10.69 -8.27 -4.91
C HIS A 36 9.90 -7.22 -4.14
N THR A 37 10.56 -6.15 -3.73
CA THR A 37 9.91 -4.99 -3.14
C THR A 37 9.03 -4.28 -4.16
N ARG A 38 8.25 -3.30 -3.69
CA ARG A 38 7.48 -2.42 -4.58
C ARG A 38 8.32 -1.73 -5.66
N SER A 39 9.59 -1.41 -5.40
CA SER A 39 10.49 -0.78 -6.38
C SER A 39 11.14 -1.78 -7.34
N GLY A 40 10.91 -3.08 -7.16
CA GLY A 40 11.50 -4.13 -7.99
C GLY A 40 12.85 -4.64 -7.49
N LEU A 41 13.30 -4.20 -6.30
CA LEU A 41 14.53 -4.74 -5.70
C LEU A 41 14.30 -6.19 -5.26
N PRO A 42 15.19 -7.14 -5.59
CA PRO A 42 15.15 -8.48 -5.04
C PRO A 42 15.19 -8.47 -3.51
N ILE A 43 14.37 -9.29 -2.88
CA ILE A 43 14.37 -9.46 -1.43
C ILE A 43 15.29 -10.64 -1.08
N THR A 44 16.43 -10.35 -0.45
CA THR A 44 17.39 -11.37 0.01
C THR A 44 17.88 -11.06 1.42
N GLU A 45 18.42 -12.06 2.12
CA GLU A 45 19.01 -11.86 3.45
C GLU A 45 20.38 -11.15 3.38
N GLU A 46 21.08 -11.21 2.23
CA GLU A 46 22.40 -10.57 2.08
C GLU A 46 22.34 -9.06 1.79
N ASP A 47 21.29 -8.58 1.13
CA ASP A 47 21.15 -7.15 0.81
C ASP A 47 20.65 -6.38 2.04
N VAL A 48 21.49 -5.48 2.57
CA VAL A 48 21.16 -4.65 3.73
C VAL A 48 19.84 -3.87 3.59
N ARG A 49 19.46 -3.54 2.35
CA ARG A 49 18.23 -2.80 2.03
C ARG A 49 16.99 -3.68 2.03
N THR A 50 17.12 -5.00 1.88
CA THR A 50 15.95 -5.90 1.79
C THR A 50 15.98 -7.05 2.81
N ARG A 51 17.04 -7.18 3.60
CA ARG A 51 17.16 -8.19 4.67
C ARG A 51 16.00 -8.21 5.66
N TYR A 52 15.43 -7.03 5.98
CA TYR A 52 14.30 -6.94 6.91
C TYR A 52 13.01 -7.48 6.27
N PHE A 53 12.83 -7.29 4.97
CA PHE A 53 11.76 -7.92 4.20
C PHE A 53 11.94 -9.43 4.12
N ALA A 54 13.17 -9.91 3.92
CA ALA A 54 13.46 -11.34 3.87
C ALA A 54 13.13 -12.02 5.20
N LEU A 55 13.54 -11.40 6.32
CA LEU A 55 13.17 -11.85 7.67
C LEU A 55 11.65 -11.84 7.87
N GLY A 56 10.97 -10.78 7.45
CA GLY A 56 9.52 -10.65 7.56
C GLY A 56 8.75 -11.71 6.76
N LEU A 57 9.19 -12.03 5.55
CA LEU A 57 8.63 -13.12 4.75
C LEU A 57 8.81 -14.47 5.44
N LYS A 58 10.00 -14.73 5.99
CA LYS A 58 10.33 -15.97 6.70
C LYS A 58 9.50 -16.15 7.97
N LYS A 59 9.20 -15.06 8.68
CA LYS A 59 8.40 -15.06 9.91
C LYS A 59 6.88 -15.07 9.65
N SER A 60 6.41 -14.49 8.56
CA SER A 60 4.97 -14.35 8.28
C SER A 60 4.32 -15.59 7.69
N MET A 61 5.09 -16.51 7.11
CA MET A 61 4.59 -17.67 6.38
C MET A 61 5.16 -18.98 6.92
N THR A 62 4.30 -20.01 6.93
CA THR A 62 4.74 -21.41 7.05
C THR A 62 5.46 -21.86 5.78
N LEU A 63 6.22 -22.96 5.89
CA LEU A 63 6.88 -23.57 4.74
C LEU A 63 5.89 -24.03 3.65
N SER A 64 4.71 -24.50 4.05
CA SER A 64 3.63 -24.89 3.12
C SER A 64 3.08 -23.69 2.36
N GLU A 65 2.79 -22.58 3.05
CA GLU A 65 2.29 -21.35 2.41
C GLU A 65 3.34 -20.78 1.45
N TRP A 66 4.61 -20.77 1.84
CA TRP A 66 5.69 -20.32 0.96
C TRP A 66 5.81 -21.17 -0.30
N ARG A 67 5.75 -22.51 -0.18
CA ARG A 67 5.75 -23.41 -1.34
C ARG A 67 4.55 -23.17 -2.25
N ALA A 68 3.36 -22.99 -1.68
CA ALA A 68 2.14 -22.73 -2.43
C ALA A 68 2.21 -21.39 -3.19
N ILE A 69 2.71 -20.32 -2.57
CA ILE A 69 2.98 -19.05 -3.25
C ILE A 69 3.99 -19.22 -4.38
N LYS A 70 5.08 -19.97 -4.16
CA LYS A 70 6.08 -20.21 -5.21
C LYS A 70 5.48 -20.93 -6.40
N GLU A 71 4.64 -21.95 -6.17
CA GLU A 71 3.94 -22.67 -7.22
C GLU A 71 3.04 -21.75 -8.03
N LEU A 72 2.16 -21.01 -7.35
CA LEU A 72 1.26 -20.05 -7.97
C LEU A 72 2.02 -18.98 -8.77
N SER A 73 3.18 -18.55 -8.23
CA SER A 73 4.02 -17.52 -8.84
C SER A 73 4.75 -17.96 -10.12
N ARG A 74 4.72 -19.25 -10.48
CA ARG A 74 5.25 -19.72 -11.77
C ARG A 74 4.41 -19.22 -12.94
N ARG A 75 3.11 -19.04 -12.71
CA ARG A 75 2.14 -18.61 -13.72
C ARG A 75 1.69 -17.16 -13.54
N TYR A 76 1.54 -16.72 -12.29
CA TYR A 76 1.03 -15.38 -11.97
C TYR A 76 2.06 -14.54 -11.21
N ILE A 77 1.94 -13.22 -11.26
CA ILE A 77 2.62 -12.36 -10.29
C ILE A 77 1.70 -12.27 -9.06
N VAL A 78 2.14 -12.85 -7.95
CA VAL A 78 1.40 -12.83 -6.68
C VAL A 78 1.81 -11.58 -5.92
N VAL A 79 0.83 -10.75 -5.55
CA VAL A 79 1.06 -9.52 -4.81
C VAL A 79 0.51 -9.69 -3.40
N ILE A 80 1.39 -9.51 -2.42
CA ILE A 80 1.04 -9.54 -1.01
C ILE A 80 1.26 -8.17 -0.37
N GLU A 81 0.51 -7.89 0.68
CA GLU A 81 0.92 -6.92 1.68
C GLU A 81 1.64 -7.68 2.80
N LEU A 82 2.92 -7.37 3.00
CA LEU A 82 3.71 -7.87 4.12
C LEU A 82 3.66 -6.85 5.25
N GLY A 83 3.16 -7.25 6.41
CA GLY A 83 2.98 -6.35 7.55
C GLY A 83 3.12 -7.08 8.87
N GLY A 84 2.36 -6.63 9.87
CA GLY A 84 2.48 -7.07 11.25
C GLY A 84 2.76 -5.91 12.19
N TRP A 85 2.75 -6.17 13.49
CA TRP A 85 2.99 -5.13 14.49
C TRP A 85 4.42 -4.57 14.40
N ALA A 86 5.36 -5.32 13.82
CA ALA A 86 6.73 -4.88 13.53
C ALA A 86 6.87 -4.11 12.19
N ASN A 87 5.82 -4.06 11.36
CA ASN A 87 5.83 -3.39 10.04
C ASN A 87 4.44 -2.82 9.69
N SER A 88 4.01 -1.82 10.46
CA SER A 88 2.77 -1.04 10.23
C SER A 88 3.13 0.46 10.19
N PRO A 89 3.69 0.96 9.07
CA PRO A 89 4.29 2.29 9.02
C PRO A 89 3.30 3.44 9.22
N ALA A 90 2.02 3.26 8.89
CA ALA A 90 0.96 4.25 9.14
C ALA A 90 0.31 4.10 10.52
N GLY A 91 0.70 3.10 11.32
CA GLY A 91 0.25 2.90 12.69
C GLY A 91 -1.08 2.14 12.81
N TYR A 92 -1.40 1.24 11.86
CA TYR A 92 -2.61 0.40 11.92
C TYR A 92 -2.26 -1.09 12.16
N PRO A 93 -1.77 -1.46 13.36
CA PRO A 93 -1.32 -2.83 13.63
C PRO A 93 -2.47 -3.81 13.86
N LYS A 94 -3.65 -3.31 14.26
CA LYS A 94 -4.77 -4.13 14.75
C LYS A 94 -5.26 -5.24 13.78
N PRO A 95 -5.31 -5.01 12.45
CA PRO A 95 -5.78 -6.06 11.54
C PRO A 95 -4.80 -7.22 11.37
N TRP A 96 -3.56 -7.08 11.84
CA TRP A 96 -2.55 -8.11 11.74
C TRP A 96 -2.61 -9.09 12.90
N THR A 97 -2.37 -10.37 12.62
CA THR A 97 -2.50 -11.43 13.62
C THR A 97 -1.20 -11.73 14.38
N GLY A 98 -0.08 -11.10 14.03
CA GLY A 98 1.21 -11.34 14.67
C GLY A 98 2.25 -10.24 14.47
N GLU A 99 3.45 -10.48 15.00
CA GLU A 99 4.64 -9.62 14.83
C GLU A 99 4.90 -9.36 13.34
N TRP A 100 4.84 -10.44 12.57
CA TRP A 100 4.90 -10.46 11.11
C TRP A 100 3.75 -11.26 10.57
N ASP A 101 3.12 -10.75 9.52
CA ASP A 101 1.99 -11.38 8.86
C ASP A 101 1.96 -10.98 7.38
N TYR A 102 1.13 -11.67 6.61
CA TYR A 102 0.95 -11.36 5.20
C TYR A 102 -0.50 -11.58 4.78
N VAL A 103 -0.86 -10.94 3.67
CA VAL A 103 -2.14 -11.19 3.01
C VAL A 103 -1.98 -11.02 1.50
N VAL A 104 -2.49 -11.97 0.72
CA VAL A 104 -2.57 -11.84 -0.74
C VAL A 104 -3.62 -10.76 -1.07
N ILE A 105 -3.20 -9.69 -1.75
CA ILE A 105 -4.06 -8.54 -2.07
C ILE A 105 -4.36 -8.42 -3.57
N ALA A 106 -3.57 -9.09 -4.42
CA ALA A 106 -3.83 -9.15 -5.85
C ALA A 106 -3.04 -10.29 -6.51
N ILE A 107 -3.55 -10.76 -7.63
CA ILE A 107 -2.85 -11.68 -8.54
C ILE A 107 -2.93 -11.06 -9.93
N ILE A 108 -1.80 -11.02 -10.64
CA ILE A 108 -1.69 -10.49 -12.00
C ILE A 108 -1.39 -11.66 -12.93
N ASP A 109 -2.14 -11.76 -14.02
CA ASP A 109 -1.85 -12.65 -15.13
C ASP A 109 -0.96 -11.89 -16.13
N PRO A 110 0.36 -12.19 -16.18
CA PRO A 110 1.27 -11.49 -17.07
C PRO A 110 1.03 -11.85 -18.55
N THR A 111 0.45 -13.02 -18.84
CA THR A 111 0.15 -13.46 -20.21
C THR A 111 -1.01 -12.65 -20.77
N LYS A 112 -2.06 -12.46 -19.96
CA LYS A 112 -3.23 -11.65 -20.33
C LYS A 112 -3.05 -10.16 -20.05
N LYS A 113 -1.92 -9.76 -19.43
CA LYS A 113 -1.66 -8.41 -18.92
C LYS A 113 -2.88 -7.87 -18.15
N ARG A 114 -3.38 -8.59 -17.15
CA ARG A 114 -4.54 -8.12 -16.35
C ARG A 114 -4.38 -8.44 -14.88
N PHE A 115 -5.00 -7.63 -14.03
CA PHE A 115 -5.31 -8.06 -12.66
C PHE A 115 -6.46 -9.07 -12.71
N LEU A 116 -6.38 -10.12 -11.90
CA LEU A 116 -7.53 -10.98 -11.65
C LEU A 116 -8.55 -10.22 -10.77
N PRO A 117 -9.86 -10.31 -11.08
CA PRO A 117 -10.95 -9.87 -10.20
C PRO A 117 -10.83 -10.40 -8.78
N SER A 118 -11.27 -9.62 -7.79
CA SER A 118 -11.20 -10.02 -6.36
C SER A 118 -11.83 -11.40 -6.05
N PRO A 119 -12.96 -11.81 -6.66
CA PRO A 119 -13.47 -13.17 -6.52
C PRO A 119 -12.47 -14.24 -7.01
N GLU A 120 -11.88 -14.07 -8.20
CA GLU A 120 -10.89 -14.99 -8.77
C GLU A 120 -9.63 -15.05 -7.88
N VAL A 121 -9.18 -13.90 -7.35
CA VAL A 121 -8.03 -13.84 -6.41
C VAL A 121 -8.32 -14.64 -5.14
N ARG A 122 -9.50 -14.42 -4.54
CA ARG A 122 -9.92 -15.09 -3.30
C ARG A 122 -10.02 -16.59 -3.48
N GLU A 123 -10.70 -17.04 -4.53
CA GLU A 123 -10.84 -18.47 -4.83
C GLU A 123 -9.46 -19.13 -5.01
N LEU A 124 -8.62 -18.55 -5.87
CA LEU A 124 -7.32 -19.13 -6.21
C LEU A 124 -6.37 -19.19 -5.00
N ALA A 125 -6.36 -18.14 -4.17
CA ALA A 125 -5.54 -18.11 -2.96
C ALA A 125 -6.02 -19.12 -1.91
N LEU A 126 -7.34 -19.23 -1.68
CA LEU A 126 -7.91 -20.17 -0.72
C LEU A 126 -7.69 -21.63 -1.15
N GLN A 127 -7.79 -21.95 -2.44
CA GLN A 127 -7.46 -23.28 -2.99
C GLN A 127 -6.01 -23.71 -2.67
N HIS A 128 -5.11 -22.74 -2.48
CA HIS A 128 -3.70 -22.95 -2.14
C HIS A 128 -3.42 -22.83 -0.64
N GLY A 129 -4.46 -22.68 0.20
CA GLY A 129 -4.30 -22.51 1.65
C GLY A 129 -3.63 -21.19 2.05
N LEU A 130 -3.75 -20.14 1.23
CA LEU A 130 -3.11 -18.85 1.48
C LEU A 130 -4.06 -17.86 2.15
N LYS A 131 -3.52 -17.03 3.05
CA LYS A 131 -4.21 -15.85 3.57
C LYS A 131 -4.49 -14.86 2.44
N VAL A 132 -5.75 -14.46 2.29
CA VAL A 132 -6.20 -13.56 1.21
C VAL A 132 -7.10 -12.46 1.74
N VAL A 133 -7.04 -11.30 1.10
CA VAL A 133 -7.86 -10.14 1.42
C VAL A 133 -9.34 -10.46 1.19
N ASP A 134 -10.18 -10.12 2.16
CA ASP A 134 -11.62 -10.21 1.98
C ASP A 134 -12.14 -9.00 1.19
N TYR A 135 -13.33 -9.13 0.59
CA TYR A 135 -13.91 -8.04 -0.19
C TYR A 135 -15.43 -7.96 -0.02
N ARG A 136 -15.96 -6.76 -0.24
CA ARG A 136 -17.40 -6.50 -0.37
C ARG A 136 -17.68 -5.84 -1.70
N THR A 137 -18.88 -6.04 -2.21
CA THR A 137 -19.29 -5.44 -3.48
C THR A 137 -20.24 -4.28 -3.23
N TYR A 138 -19.99 -3.14 -3.88
CA TYR A 138 -20.83 -1.95 -3.82
C TYR A 138 -21.09 -1.38 -5.20
N ASP A 139 -22.18 -0.65 -5.36
CA ASP A 139 -22.33 0.25 -6.50
C ASP A 139 -21.33 1.40 -6.41
N ALA A 140 -20.75 1.78 -7.55
CA ALA A 140 -19.79 2.88 -7.61
C ALA A 140 -20.39 4.18 -7.08
N GLU A 141 -21.65 4.48 -7.40
CA GLU A 141 -22.33 5.67 -6.86
C GLU A 141 -22.38 5.67 -5.33
N TYR A 142 -22.70 4.51 -4.74
CA TYR A 142 -22.80 4.36 -3.30
C TYR A 142 -21.46 4.61 -2.62
N VAL A 143 -20.37 4.04 -3.14
CA VAL A 143 -19.02 4.29 -2.59
C VAL A 143 -18.68 5.78 -2.68
N VAL A 144 -18.97 6.44 -3.80
CA VAL A 144 -18.68 7.88 -3.96
C VAL A 144 -19.43 8.74 -2.95
N LYS A 145 -20.70 8.42 -2.71
CA LYS A 145 -21.57 9.17 -1.80
C LYS A 145 -21.24 8.90 -0.33
N ASN A 146 -20.92 7.65 0.01
CA ASN A 146 -20.89 7.16 1.38
C ASN A 146 -19.50 6.66 1.83
N TRP A 147 -18.41 6.95 1.10
CA TRP A 147 -17.08 6.45 1.44
C TRP A 147 -16.65 6.75 2.88
N LYS A 148 -17.03 7.90 3.43
CA LYS A 148 -16.67 8.27 4.81
C LYS A 148 -17.30 7.33 5.82
N GLU A 149 -18.58 7.03 5.64
CA GLU A 149 -19.32 6.09 6.50
C GLU A 149 -18.76 4.67 6.35
N ILE A 150 -18.53 4.21 5.12
CA ILE A 150 -17.90 2.90 4.85
C ILE A 150 -16.56 2.80 5.60
N LEU A 151 -15.72 3.84 5.49
CA LEU A 151 -14.41 3.91 6.12
C LEU A 151 -14.50 3.84 7.65
N THR A 152 -15.32 4.69 8.28
CA THR A 152 -15.39 4.81 9.74
C THR A 152 -16.15 3.68 10.42
N THR A 153 -17.05 2.99 9.72
CA THR A 153 -17.85 1.91 10.31
C THR A 153 -17.30 0.52 10.03
N GLN A 154 -16.82 0.27 8.81
CA GLN A 154 -16.45 -1.08 8.36
C GLN A 154 -14.95 -1.30 8.32
N TYR A 155 -14.17 -0.22 8.16
CA TYR A 155 -12.72 -0.29 7.99
C TYR A 155 -11.95 0.44 9.08
N LYS A 156 -12.59 0.77 10.22
CA LYS A 156 -12.05 1.62 11.30
C LYS A 156 -10.67 1.22 11.84
N ASP A 157 -10.36 -0.08 11.81
CA ASP A 157 -9.10 -0.62 12.33
C ASP A 157 -8.02 -0.76 11.25
N PHE A 158 -8.32 -0.44 9.99
CA PHE A 158 -7.41 -0.46 8.85
C PHE A 158 -6.95 0.95 8.46
N GLU A 159 -5.88 1.08 7.67
CA GLU A 159 -5.46 2.38 7.10
C GLU A 159 -6.59 3.01 6.27
N GLY A 160 -7.37 2.14 5.62
CA GLY A 160 -8.66 2.45 5.04
C GLY A 160 -9.14 1.34 4.12
N PHE A 161 -9.59 1.68 2.90
CA PHE A 161 -10.01 0.70 1.90
C PHE A 161 -9.57 1.04 0.48
N VAL A 162 -9.52 0.01 -0.37
CA VAL A 162 -9.27 0.11 -1.80
C VAL A 162 -10.51 -0.34 -2.55
N ALA A 163 -11.07 0.54 -3.38
CA ALA A 163 -12.13 0.21 -4.31
C ALA A 163 -11.53 -0.12 -5.68
N LYS A 164 -11.82 -1.31 -6.21
CA LYS A 164 -11.32 -1.82 -7.48
C LYS A 164 -12.47 -1.93 -8.48
N LEU A 165 -12.28 -1.34 -9.66
CA LEU A 165 -13.16 -1.50 -10.81
C LEU A 165 -12.39 -2.24 -11.90
N PHE A 166 -12.89 -3.41 -12.29
CA PHE A 166 -12.34 -4.19 -13.39
C PHE A 166 -13.17 -3.90 -14.63
N LEU A 167 -12.53 -3.32 -15.65
CA LEU A 167 -13.21 -2.92 -16.88
C LEU A 167 -13.16 -4.05 -17.89
N THR A 168 -14.24 -4.25 -18.62
CA THR A 168 -14.23 -5.04 -19.86
C THR A 168 -13.35 -4.37 -20.91
N GLU A 169 -13.06 -5.06 -22.01
CA GLU A 169 -12.29 -4.47 -23.10
C GLU A 169 -12.98 -3.25 -23.71
N GLU A 170 -14.30 -3.33 -23.87
CA GLU A 170 -15.12 -2.25 -24.43
C GLU A 170 -15.13 -1.03 -23.51
N GLU A 171 -15.40 -1.24 -22.23
CA GLU A 171 -15.36 -0.18 -21.21
C GLU A 171 -13.96 0.44 -21.10
N TYR A 172 -12.91 -0.38 -21.20
CA TYR A 172 -11.54 0.11 -21.21
C TYR A 172 -11.26 1.01 -22.43
N ARG A 173 -11.67 0.63 -23.64
CA ARG A 173 -11.49 1.46 -24.84
C ARG A 173 -12.17 2.82 -24.68
N TYR A 174 -13.36 2.85 -24.08
CA TYR A 174 -14.09 4.08 -23.78
C TYR A 174 -13.34 4.96 -22.77
N VAL A 175 -12.82 4.38 -21.69
CA VAL A 175 -12.07 5.12 -20.64
C VAL A 175 -10.66 5.51 -21.09
N ALA A 176 -9.98 4.72 -21.94
CA ALA A 176 -8.61 4.99 -22.39
C ALA A 176 -8.51 6.22 -23.31
N HIS A 177 -9.58 6.56 -24.03
CA HIS A 177 -9.66 7.84 -24.76
C HIS A 177 -9.67 9.06 -23.83
N VAL A 178 -9.91 8.84 -22.55
CA VAL A 178 -9.85 9.84 -21.49
C VAL A 178 -8.49 9.74 -20.77
N LYS A 179 -7.49 10.47 -21.29
CA LYS A 179 -6.06 10.48 -20.86
C LYS A 179 -5.75 10.83 -19.38
N THR A 180 -6.71 10.90 -18.47
CA THR A 180 -6.52 11.53 -17.14
C THR A 180 -6.80 10.63 -15.94
N CYS A 181 -7.33 9.42 -16.12
CA CYS A 181 -7.36 8.45 -15.03
C CYS A 181 -5.97 7.81 -14.92
N ARG A 182 -5.36 7.79 -13.71
CA ARG A 182 -4.22 6.91 -13.37
C ARG A 182 -4.70 5.45 -13.43
N THR A 183 -5.12 5.02 -14.61
CA THR A 183 -5.31 3.63 -14.96
C THR A 183 -3.92 3.06 -15.08
N LEU A 184 -3.71 1.88 -14.49
CA LEU A 184 -2.65 1.01 -14.98
C LEU A 184 -3.16 0.55 -16.34
N HIS A 185 -2.95 1.37 -17.37
CA HIS A 185 -3.50 1.22 -18.72
C HIS A 185 -3.29 -0.20 -19.26
N GLU A 186 -2.14 -0.78 -18.92
CA GLU A 186 -1.78 -2.13 -19.31
C GLU A 186 -2.69 -3.22 -18.72
N TYR A 187 -3.37 -2.96 -17.59
CA TYR A 187 -4.05 -4.00 -16.80
C TYR A 187 -5.56 -3.80 -16.59
N ARG A 188 -6.19 -2.85 -17.30
CA ARG A 188 -7.66 -2.64 -17.36
C ARG A 188 -8.37 -2.51 -15.99
N ILE A 189 -7.72 -1.86 -15.03
CA ILE A 189 -8.25 -1.65 -13.68
C ILE A 189 -8.17 -0.19 -13.25
N VAL A 190 -9.19 0.26 -12.52
CA VAL A 190 -9.21 1.55 -11.81
C VAL A 190 -9.19 1.29 -10.30
N PHE A 191 -8.30 1.97 -9.60
CA PHE A 191 -8.20 1.93 -8.14
C PHE A 191 -8.64 3.26 -7.53
N GLY A 192 -9.58 3.23 -6.59
CA GLY A 192 -9.87 4.29 -5.64
C GLY A 192 -9.29 3.93 -4.28
N LYS A 193 -8.47 4.80 -3.69
CA LYS A 193 -7.95 4.60 -2.33
C LYS A 193 -8.60 5.60 -1.39
N TYR A 194 -9.07 5.12 -0.25
CA TYR A 194 -9.75 5.90 0.77
C TYR A 194 -9.09 5.58 2.10
N LYS A 195 -8.55 6.59 2.77
CA LYS A 195 -7.77 6.42 4.01
C LYS A 195 -8.34 7.30 5.12
N HIS A 196 -8.19 6.89 6.37
CA HIS A 196 -8.65 7.66 7.54
C HIS A 196 -8.07 9.06 7.59
N GLU A 197 -6.81 9.21 7.19
CA GLU A 197 -6.14 10.51 7.14
C GLU A 197 -6.93 11.52 6.27
N TYR A 198 -7.66 11.09 5.24
CA TYR A 198 -8.45 11.97 4.37
C TYR A 198 -9.69 12.57 5.06
N LEU A 199 -10.04 12.14 6.28
CA LEU A 199 -11.13 12.72 7.05
C LEU A 199 -10.75 14.04 7.71
N GLU A 200 -9.47 14.20 8.09
CA GLU A 200 -8.99 15.30 8.93
C GLU A 200 -8.07 16.28 8.18
N ILE A 201 -7.53 15.87 7.03
CA ILE A 201 -6.58 16.68 6.28
C ILE A 201 -7.26 17.86 5.58
N LYS A 202 -6.77 19.06 5.87
CA LYS A 202 -7.11 20.25 5.09
C LYS A 202 -6.69 20.02 3.63
N PRO A 203 -7.46 20.52 2.64
CA PRO A 203 -7.22 20.25 1.22
C PRO A 203 -5.79 20.48 0.73
N ASP A 204 -4.99 21.30 1.41
CA ASP A 204 -3.65 21.68 0.98
C ASP A 204 -2.52 21.00 1.75
N GLU A 205 -2.80 20.26 2.82
CA GLU A 205 -1.76 19.64 3.67
C GLU A 205 -1.35 18.26 3.14
N LEU A 206 -0.06 17.93 3.30
CA LEU A 206 0.45 16.59 3.00
C LEU A 206 -0.01 15.61 4.09
N PRO A 207 -0.59 14.45 3.72
CA PRO A 207 -1.06 13.48 4.70
C PRO A 207 0.05 12.91 5.61
N PRO A 208 -0.23 12.64 6.89
CA PRO A 208 0.71 11.98 7.81
C PRO A 208 1.33 10.69 7.27
N SER A 209 0.55 9.82 6.60
CA SER A 209 1.08 8.56 6.07
C SER A 209 2.07 8.78 4.92
N GLU A 210 1.95 9.87 4.16
CA GLU A 210 2.90 10.19 3.10
C GLU A 210 4.22 10.74 3.69
N ILE A 211 4.17 11.45 4.83
CA ILE A 211 5.36 11.85 5.60
C ILE A 211 6.07 10.62 6.17
N LEU A 212 5.32 9.72 6.83
CA LEU A 212 5.86 8.47 7.37
C LEU A 212 6.40 7.56 6.27
N GLY A 213 5.71 7.47 5.13
CA GLY A 213 6.16 6.75 3.95
C GLY A 213 7.46 7.31 3.38
N ALA A 214 7.62 8.64 3.36
CA ALA A 214 8.86 9.30 2.96
C ALA A 214 10.02 8.99 3.93
N ILE A 215 9.77 9.01 5.24
CA ILE A 215 10.77 8.61 6.26
C ILE A 215 11.16 7.16 6.07
N ASN A 216 10.19 6.25 5.94
CA ASN A 216 10.45 4.83 5.75
C ASN A 216 11.26 4.60 4.47
N LYS A 217 10.92 5.28 3.37
CA LYS A 217 11.69 5.18 2.12
C LYS A 217 13.14 5.65 2.28
N ALA A 218 13.37 6.75 3.02
CA ALA A 218 14.72 7.18 3.36
C ALA A 218 15.45 6.13 4.21
N HIS A 219 14.79 5.53 5.20
CA HIS A 219 15.38 4.47 6.01
C HIS A 219 15.75 3.24 5.18
N MET A 220 14.88 2.83 4.26
CA MET A 220 15.17 1.71 3.36
C MET A 220 16.40 1.94 2.47
N GLU A 221 16.67 3.20 2.09
CA GLU A 221 17.76 3.55 1.17
C GLU A 221 19.08 3.84 1.89
N TYR A 222 19.03 4.52 3.03
CA TYR A 222 20.21 4.96 3.78
C TYR A 222 20.49 4.12 5.03
N GLY A 223 19.63 3.14 5.35
CA GLY A 223 19.78 2.23 6.48
C GLY A 223 19.90 2.95 7.82
N ASP A 224 20.74 2.40 8.68
CA ASP A 224 20.95 2.85 10.06
C ASP A 224 21.34 4.32 10.21
N ILE A 225 21.78 5.01 9.14
CA ILE A 225 22.04 6.46 9.16
C ILE A 225 20.80 7.22 9.63
N ILE A 226 19.60 6.79 9.20
CA ILE A 226 18.33 7.44 9.59
C ILE A 226 18.05 7.31 11.08
N ILE A 227 18.50 6.23 11.71
CA ILE A 227 18.26 5.96 13.13
C ILE A 227 19.37 6.51 14.02
N ARG A 228 20.62 6.49 13.55
CA ARG A 228 21.81 6.77 14.37
C ARG A 228 22.30 8.22 14.29
N ASN A 229 22.00 8.95 13.22
CA ASN A 229 22.44 10.34 13.04
C ASN A 229 21.24 11.25 12.76
N PHE A 230 20.74 11.91 13.80
CA PHE A 230 19.51 12.71 13.71
C PHE A 230 19.64 13.88 12.73
N GLU A 231 20.75 14.61 12.74
CA GLU A 231 20.95 15.77 11.85
C GLU A 231 20.98 15.33 10.39
N ARG A 232 21.78 14.30 10.09
CA ARG A 232 21.86 13.76 8.73
C ARG A 232 20.53 13.13 8.28
N ALA A 233 19.85 12.44 9.19
CA ALA A 233 18.53 11.88 8.94
C ALA A 233 17.51 12.99 8.59
N LEU A 234 17.53 14.11 9.33
CA LEU A 234 16.60 15.21 9.10
C LEU A 234 16.79 15.84 7.71
N GLU A 235 18.04 16.06 7.26
CA GLU A 235 18.34 16.55 5.92
C GLU A 235 17.80 15.63 4.81
N ILE A 236 18.08 14.33 4.94
CA ILE A 236 17.64 13.32 3.99
C ILE A 236 16.10 13.25 3.97
N VAL A 237 15.49 13.08 5.14
CA VAL A 237 14.03 12.94 5.28
C VAL A 237 13.31 14.17 4.74
N THR A 238 13.81 15.37 5.00
CA THR A 238 13.22 16.61 4.48
C THR A 238 13.15 16.58 2.96
N THR A 239 14.23 16.15 2.31
CA THR A 239 14.26 16.00 0.84
C THR A 239 13.19 15.02 0.35
N TYR A 240 12.99 13.89 1.04
CA TYR A 240 11.97 12.91 0.66
C TYR A 240 10.55 13.44 0.88
N VAL A 241 10.31 14.11 2.01
CA VAL A 241 8.99 14.69 2.33
C VAL A 241 8.62 15.80 1.34
N MET A 242 9.57 16.66 0.97
CA MET A 242 9.35 17.71 -0.03
C MET A 242 9.01 17.14 -1.41
N ARG A 243 9.70 16.08 -1.83
CA ARG A 243 9.38 15.37 -3.09
C ARG A 243 7.97 14.79 -3.07
N GLU A 244 7.54 14.25 -1.92
CA GLU A 244 6.21 13.69 -1.78
C GLU A 244 5.12 14.79 -1.80
N ALA A 245 5.37 15.95 -1.18
CA ALA A 245 4.51 17.12 -1.29
C ALA A 245 4.29 17.58 -2.75
N ILE A 246 5.37 17.70 -3.52
CA ILE A 246 5.30 18.06 -4.95
C ILE A 246 4.50 17.02 -5.74
N LYS A 247 4.81 15.74 -5.55
CA LYS A 247 4.14 14.62 -6.25
C LYS A 247 2.63 14.59 -6.04
N HIS A 248 2.16 14.99 -4.86
CA HIS A 248 0.73 15.02 -4.51
C HIS A 248 0.09 16.40 -4.71
N ASN A 249 0.83 17.38 -5.22
CA ASN A 249 0.39 18.77 -5.39
C ASN A 249 -0.16 19.35 -4.07
N LYS A 250 0.63 19.25 -2.99
CA LYS A 250 0.32 19.69 -1.63
C LYS A 250 1.39 20.67 -1.13
N LYS A 251 1.02 21.45 -0.11
CA LYS A 251 1.97 22.27 0.65
C LYS A 251 2.91 21.35 1.43
N ALA A 252 4.21 21.63 1.36
CA ALA A 252 5.20 20.93 2.16
C ALA A 252 4.95 21.20 3.67
N PRO A 253 5.01 20.17 4.53
CA PRO A 253 4.98 20.38 5.98
C PRO A 253 6.13 21.27 6.44
N ASP A 254 5.92 22.00 7.54
CA ASP A 254 7.00 22.74 8.17
C ASP A 254 8.06 21.81 8.80
N MET A 255 9.24 22.38 9.07
CA MET A 255 10.36 21.62 9.64
C MET A 255 10.05 21.01 11.01
N ASN A 256 9.21 21.66 11.82
CA ASN A 256 8.82 21.14 13.13
C ASN A 256 7.98 19.87 12.99
N THR A 257 7.06 19.85 12.02
CA THR A 257 6.23 18.70 11.70
C THR A 257 7.08 17.52 11.25
N ILE A 258 7.99 17.73 10.28
CA ILE A 258 8.90 16.69 9.78
C ILE A 258 9.77 16.13 10.91
N THR A 259 10.35 17.03 11.71
CA THR A 259 11.16 16.72 12.88
C THR A 259 10.39 15.84 13.88
N ASN A 260 9.14 16.15 14.17
CA ASN A 260 8.32 15.39 15.10
C ASN A 260 8.00 13.97 14.59
N TYR A 261 7.69 13.83 13.29
CA TYR A 261 7.49 12.50 12.70
C TYR A 261 8.77 11.67 12.69
N LEU A 262 9.92 12.25 12.35
CA LEU A 262 11.20 11.57 12.38
C LEU A 262 11.57 11.10 13.80
N LYS A 263 11.36 11.94 14.82
CA LYS A 263 11.59 11.56 16.22
C LYS A 263 10.75 10.35 16.62
N LYS A 264 9.45 10.37 16.31
CA LYS A 264 8.54 9.24 16.60
C LYS A 264 9.01 7.97 15.90
N TYR A 265 9.39 8.08 14.63
CA TYR A 265 9.88 6.96 13.83
C TYR A 265 11.18 6.36 14.42
N ILE A 266 12.16 7.19 14.78
CA ILE A 266 13.43 6.74 15.38
C ILE A 266 13.18 5.98 16.69
N VAL A 267 12.31 6.50 17.56
CA VAL A 267 11.95 5.86 18.83
C VAL A 267 11.29 4.50 18.59
N GLN A 268 10.37 4.41 17.63
CA GLN A 268 9.70 3.15 17.27
C GLN A 268 10.68 2.09 16.74
N HIS A 269 11.81 2.50 16.15
CA HIS A 269 12.82 1.60 15.59
C HIS A 269 14.05 1.45 16.52
N GLY A 270 13.88 1.68 17.82
CA GLY A 270 14.90 1.42 18.85
C GLY A 270 16.06 2.41 18.88
N GLY A 271 15.98 3.52 18.14
CA GLY A 271 16.96 4.60 18.20
C GLY A 271 16.84 5.42 19.48
N ARG A 272 17.98 5.86 20.02
CA ARG A 272 18.02 6.80 21.14
C ARG A 272 18.17 8.22 20.60
N LEU A 273 17.26 9.11 20.99
CA LEU A 273 17.35 10.51 20.59
C LEU A 273 18.50 11.19 21.35
N PRO A 274 19.21 12.16 20.73
CA PRO A 274 20.39 12.79 21.35
C PRO A 274 20.15 13.38 22.75
N TRP A 275 18.93 13.84 23.03
CA TRP A 275 18.55 14.45 24.32
C TRP A 275 18.01 13.45 25.36
N TRP A 276 18.05 12.13 25.11
CA TRP A 276 17.71 11.10 26.11
C TRP A 276 18.86 10.78 27.07
N LYS A 277 20.01 11.47 26.92
CA LYS A 277 20.98 11.61 28.01
C LYS A 277 20.65 12.91 28.77
N ARG A 278 19.81 12.79 29.80
CA ARG A 278 19.81 13.68 30.96
C ARG A 278 19.88 12.80 32.19
#